data_AF-A0A2E8HF65-F1
#
_entry.id   AF-A0A2E8HF65-F1
#
_cell.length_a   1.000
_cell.length_b   1.000
_cell.length_c   1.000
_cell.angle_alpha   90.00
_cell.angle_beta   90.00
_cell.angle_gamma   90.00
#
_symmetry.space_group_name_H-M   'P 1'
#
loop_
_entity.id
_entity.type
_entity.pdbx_description
1 polymer ?
#
loop_
_entity_poly.entity_id
_entity_poly.type
_entity_poly.pdbx_seq_one_letter_code
_entity_poly.pdbx_strand_id
1 'polypeptide(L)' 'MIGAGLGLGLAGIGTGLSQGPIGAAAVGMTAEDEKKFTYGLIFTALPETIVLFGFLAIFLL' A
#
# COMPACT_ATOMS: atom_id res chain seq x y z
N MET A 1 22.08 8.58 -1.66
CA MET A 1 21.53 8.06 -0.38
C MET A 1 20.47 8.95 0.30
N ILE A 2 20.70 10.23 0.66
CA ILE A 2 19.67 11.05 1.36
C ILE A 2 18.38 11.19 0.52
N GLY A 3 18.50 11.46 -0.78
CA GLY A 3 17.34 11.56 -1.69
C GLY A 3 16.55 10.24 -1.81
N ALA A 4 17.25 9.11 -1.88
CA ALA A 4 16.60 7.78 -1.92
C ALA A 4 15.87 7.46 -0.61
N GLY A 5 16.48 7.78 0.54
CA GLY A 5 15.85 7.62 1.85
C GLY A 5 14.62 8.49 2.03
N LEU A 6 14.67 9.75 1.57
CA LEU A 6 13.52 10.65 1.53
C LEU A 6 12.42 10.11 0.59
N GLY A 7 12.80 9.61 -0.59
CA GLY A 7 11.87 9.00 -1.54
C GLY A 7 11.13 7.80 -0.96
N LEU A 8 11.84 6.84 -0.37
CA LEU A 8 11.21 5.70 0.32
C LEU A 8 10.35 6.17 1.50
N GLY A 9 10.84 7.10 2.33
CA GLY A 9 10.10 7.58 3.48
C GLY A 9 8.76 8.22 3.11
N LEU A 10 8.76 9.10 2.10
CA LEU A 10 7.54 9.74 1.60
C LEU A 10 6.60 8.73 0.91
N ALA A 11 7.14 7.79 0.14
CA ALA A 11 6.36 6.71 -0.46
C ALA A 11 5.69 5.81 0.59
N GLY A 12 6.40 5.50 1.68
CA GLY A 12 5.86 4.74 2.81
C GLY A 12 4.72 5.47 3.53
N ILE A 13 4.87 6.78 3.77
CA ILE A 13 3.80 7.60 4.37
C ILE A 13 2.56 7.61 3.47
N GLY A 14 2.73 7.89 2.17
CA GLY A 14 1.62 7.89 1.21
C GLY A 14 0.92 6.54 1.11
N THR A 15 1.69 5.45 1.13
CA THR A 15 1.16 4.07 1.12
C THR A 15 0.32 3.79 2.36
N GLY A 16 0.84 4.09 3.56
CA GLY A 16 0.12 3.84 4.82
C GLY A 16 -1.17 4.65 4.94
N LEU A 17 -1.13 5.94 4.54
CA LEU A 17 -2.32 6.81 4.51
C LEU A 17 -3.41 6.28 3.57
N SER A 18 -3.00 5.65 2.47
CA SER A 18 -3.93 5.05 1.50
C SER A 18 -4.46 3.70 2.00
N GLN A 19 -3.61 2.88 2.62
CA GLN A 19 -3.95 1.53 3.08
C GLN A 19 -4.96 1.53 4.24
N GLY A 20 -4.89 2.50 5.17
CA GLY A 20 -5.83 2.57 6.29
C GLY A 20 -7.32 2.49 5.89
N PRO A 21 -7.83 3.43 5.09
CA PRO A 21 -9.23 3.40 4.65
C PRO A 21 -9.55 2.21 3.72
N ILE A 22 -8.62 1.80 2.85
CA ILE A 22 -8.84 0.68 1.93
C ILE A 22 -8.94 -0.65 2.71
N GLY A 23 -8.09 -0.86 3.71
CA GLY A 23 -8.14 -2.02 4.60
C GLY A 23 -9.43 -2.08 5.40
N ALA A 24 -9.88 -0.95 5.95
CA ALA A 24 -11.17 -0.88 6.64
C ALA A 24 -12.35 -1.25 5.71
N ALA A 25 -12.34 -0.76 4.47
CA ALA A 25 -13.33 -1.12 3.46
C ALA A 25 -13.25 -2.60 3.05
N ALA A 26 -12.06 -3.16 2.91
CA ALA A 26 -11.83 -4.57 2.59
C ALA A 26 -12.35 -5.51 3.69
N VAL A 27 -12.14 -5.15 4.97
CA VAL A 27 -12.70 -5.90 6.11
C VAL A 27 -14.23 -5.83 6.10
N GLY A 28 -14.82 -4.65 5.88
CA GLY A 28 -16.27 -4.50 5.77
C GLY A 28 -16.85 -5.33 4.62
N MET A 29 -16.22 -5.29 3.44
CA MET A 29 -16.59 -6.09 2.28
C MET A 29 -16.55 -7.60 2.57
N THR A 30 -15.52 -8.05 3.28
CA THR A 30 -15.37 -9.47 3.65
C THR A 30 -16.41 -9.89 4.70
N ALA A 31 -16.78 -8.98 5.61
CA ALA A 31 -17.81 -9.23 6.61
C ALA A 31 -19.22 -9.35 6.00
N GLU A 32 -19.50 -8.65 4.90
CA GLU A 32 -20.76 -8.81 4.15
C GLU A 32 -20.81 -10.09 3.31
N ASP A 33 -19.71 -10.45 2.66
CA ASP A 33 -19.59 -11.65 1.82
C ASP A 33 -18.15 -12.16 1.81
N GLU A 34 -17.94 -13.30 2.47
CA GLU A 34 -16.63 -13.95 2.59
C GLU A 34 -15.98 -14.27 1.24
N LYS A 35 -16.77 -14.48 0.18
CA LYS A 35 -16.25 -14.72 -1.18
C LYS A 35 -15.54 -13.51 -1.76
N LYS A 36 -15.78 -12.32 -1.19
CA LYS A 36 -15.14 -11.06 -1.62
C LYS A 36 -13.80 -10.79 -0.94
N PHE A 37 -13.35 -11.65 -0.01
CA PHE A 37 -12.05 -11.51 0.65
C PHE A 37 -10.91 -11.27 -0.34
N THR A 38 -10.86 -12.06 -1.43
CA THR A 38 -9.82 -11.93 -2.45
C THR A 38 -9.83 -10.55 -3.13
N TYR A 39 -11.01 -9.98 -3.38
CA TYR A 39 -11.11 -8.63 -3.93
C TYR A 39 -10.64 -7.58 -2.91
N GLY A 40 -11.02 -7.75 -1.64
CA GLY A 40 -10.52 -6.92 -0.54
C GLY A 40 -9.00 -6.92 -0.48
N LEU A 41 -8.37 -8.10 -0.57
CA LEU A 41 -6.92 -8.26 -0.58
C LEU A 41 -6.27 -7.55 -1.78
N ILE A 42 -6.83 -7.71 -2.99
CA ILE A 42 -6.33 -7.03 -4.19
C ILE A 42 -6.37 -5.51 -4.00
N PHE A 43 -7.50 -4.96 -3.54
CA PHE A 43 -7.61 -3.52 -3.33
C PHE A 43 -6.65 -3.00 -2.27
N THR A 44 -6.47 -3.70 -1.15
CA THR A 44 -5.51 -3.34 -0.10
C THR A 44 -4.05 -3.41 -0.56
N ALA A 45 -3.73 -4.25 -1.55
CA ALA A 45 -2.39 -4.37 -2.12
C ALA A 45 -2.06 -3.29 -3.18
N LEU A 46 -3.05 -2.64 -3.80
CA LEU A 46 -2.80 -1.63 -4.83
C LEU A 46 -1.89 -0.47 -4.38
N PRO A 47 -2.10 0.14 -3.20
CA PRO A 47 -1.23 1.22 -2.72
C PRO A 47 0.20 0.76 -2.43
N GLU A 48 0.41 -0.53 -2.20
CA GLU A 48 1.72 -1.10 -1.86
C GLU A 48 2.71 -0.97 -3.02
N THR A 49 2.21 -0.80 -4.25
CA THR A 49 3.04 -0.47 -5.42
C THR A 49 3.80 0.85 -5.25
N ILE A 50 3.25 1.82 -4.52
CA ILE A 50 3.86 3.14 -4.29
C ILE A 50 5.13 2.98 -3.46
N VAL A 51 5.06 2.30 -2.31
CA VAL A 51 6.24 2.05 -1.47
C VAL A 51 7.25 1.14 -2.17
N LEU A 52 6.82 0.18 -2.98
CA LEU A 52 7.72 -0.67 -3.77
C LEU A 52 8.53 0.14 -4.79
N PHE A 53 7.95 1.15 -5.45
CA PHE A 53 8.72 2.04 -6.32
C PHE A 53 9.71 2.92 -5.53
N GLY A 54 9.32 3.40 -4.35
CA GLY A 54 10.23 4.12 -3.45
C GLY A 54 11.39 3.23 -2.95
N PHE A 55 11.11 1.95 -2.69
CA PHE A 55 12.10 0.96 -2.30
C PHE A 55 13.06 0.64 -3.45
N LEU A 56 12.54 0.48 -4.68
CA LEU A 56 13.35 0.28 -5.88
C LEU A 56 14.37 1.42 -6.08
N ALA A 57 13.99 2.66 -5.78
CA ALA A 57 14.86 3.82 -5.92
C ALA A 57 16.13 3.74 -5.03
N ILE A 58 16.11 2.99 -3.93
CA ILE A 58 17.30 2.78 -3.07
C ILE A 58 18.39 2.00 -3.79
N PHE A 59 18.03 1.10 -4.69
CA PHE A 59 19.00 0.32 -5.46
C PHE A 59 19.54 1.08 -6.67
N LEU A 60 18.86 2.16 -7.08
CA LEU A 60 19.19 2.94 -8.27
C LEU A 60 19.97 4.24 -7.97
N LEU A 61 19.99 4.72 -6.71
CA LEU A 61 20.52 6.05 -6.29
C LEU A 61 21.40 6.03 -5.04
#